data_AF-A0A182QS94-F1
#
_entry.id   AF-A0A182QS94-F1
#
_cell.length_a   1.000
_cell.length_b   1.000
_cell.length_c   1.000
_cell.angle_alpha   90.00
_cell.angle_beta   90.00
_cell.angle_gamma   90.00
#
_symmetry.space_group_name_H-M   'P 1'
#
loop_
_entity.id
_entity.type
_entity.pdbx_description
1 polymer ?
#
loop_
_entity_poly.entity_id
_entity_poly.type
_entity_poly.pdbx_seq_one_letter_code
_entity_poly.pdbx_strand_id
1 'polypeptide(L)'
;MSRHEGVSCDSCLKSNFRGRRYKCLICYDYDLCATCYEEGATTTRHSTDHPMQCILTQSDFELYYGGEVLPADQPQSFTCPYCKRMGLSDSALLEHVSAEHTDTGLEVVCPVCAALPGGEPNFVTDDFARHLSLEHRSGSRDLISFLISFSSIN
;
A
#
# COMPACT_ATOMS: atom_id res chain seq x y z
N MET A 1 7.84 9.85 10.32
CA MET A 1 8.46 8.68 10.97
C MET A 1 9.54 8.11 10.06
N SER A 2 10.70 7.70 10.61
CA SER A 2 11.86 7.21 9.83
C SER A 2 11.99 5.68 9.78
N ARG A 3 11.03 4.96 10.37
CA ARG A 3 10.98 3.50 10.52
C ARG A 3 9.52 3.04 10.41
N HIS A 4 9.32 1.77 10.04
CA HIS A 4 8.01 1.12 10.10
C HIS A 4 7.74 0.57 11.50
N GLU A 5 7.26 1.42 12.41
CA GLU A 5 6.96 1.04 13.79
C GLU A 5 5.82 0.01 13.88
N GLY A 6 5.99 -1.01 14.71
CA GLY A 6 5.01 -2.08 14.90
C GLY A 6 4.99 -3.12 13.77
N VAL A 7 5.86 -3.00 12.76
CA VAL A 7 5.97 -3.94 11.64
C VAL A 7 7.22 -4.80 11.80
N SER A 8 7.08 -6.09 11.48
CA SER A 8 8.19 -7.04 11.43
C SER A 8 8.26 -7.71 10.06
N CYS A 9 9.47 -8.04 9.61
CA CYS A 9 9.66 -8.86 8.42
C CYS A 9 9.35 -10.33 8.74
N ASP A 10 8.44 -10.97 8.01
CA ASP A 10 8.05 -12.36 8.23
C ASP A 10 9.14 -13.38 7.87
N SER A 11 10.12 -12.98 7.06
CA SER A 11 11.24 -13.86 6.69
C SER A 11 12.38 -13.82 7.70
N CYS A 12 12.87 -12.63 8.08
CA CYS A 12 14.04 -12.47 8.94
C CYS A 12 13.73 -11.99 10.37
N LEU A 13 12.46 -11.80 10.70
CA LEU A 13 11.96 -11.35 12.01
C LEU A 13 12.46 -9.98 12.47
N LYS A 14 13.11 -9.22 11.58
CA LYS A 14 13.57 -7.86 11.87
C LYS A 14 12.35 -6.94 12.05
N SER A 15 12.22 -6.36 13.23
CA SER A 15 11.18 -5.39 13.57
C SER A 15 11.64 -3.94 13.40
N ASN A 16 10.68 -3.02 13.26
CA ASN A 16 10.91 -1.56 13.25
C ASN A 16 12.01 -1.12 12.28
N PHE A 17 12.03 -1.75 11.10
CA PHE A 17 13.09 -1.55 10.10
C PHE A 17 12.92 -0.22 9.34
N ARG A 18 14.02 0.23 8.75
CA ARG A 18 14.12 1.43 7.90
C ARG A 18 14.04 1.05 6.44
N GLY A 19 13.79 2.04 5.58
CA GLY A 19 13.74 1.87 4.14
C GLY A 19 12.42 1.26 3.70
N ARG A 20 12.42 0.58 2.54
CA ARG A 20 11.22 0.04 1.91
C ARG A 20 10.65 -1.15 2.68
N ARG A 21 9.34 -1.10 2.94
CA ARG A 21 8.50 -2.23 3.34
C ARG A 21 7.78 -2.77 2.11
N TYR A 22 7.69 -4.09 2.02
CA TYR A 22 6.95 -4.77 0.97
C TYR A 22 5.84 -5.58 1.61
N LYS A 23 4.59 -5.19 1.38
CA LYS A 23 3.43 -5.93 1.86
C LYS A 23 2.91 -6.87 0.78
N CYS A 24 2.66 -8.14 1.13
CA CYS A 24 2.02 -9.07 0.22
C CYS A 24 0.54 -8.75 0.04
N LEU A 25 0.07 -8.76 -1.21
CA LEU A 25 -1.32 -8.47 -1.55
C LEU A 25 -2.22 -9.71 -1.59
N ILE A 26 -1.65 -10.89 -1.29
CA ILE A 26 -2.35 -12.17 -1.25
C ILE A 26 -2.29 -12.78 0.16
N CYS A 27 -1.11 -12.76 0.78
CA CYS A 27 -0.92 -13.33 2.11
C CYS A 27 -1.46 -12.36 3.18
N TYR A 28 -2.30 -12.87 4.08
CA TYR A 28 -2.74 -12.11 5.25
C TYR A 28 -1.56 -11.79 6.17
N ASP A 29 -1.41 -10.50 6.50
CA ASP A 29 -0.41 -9.97 7.43
C ASP A 29 1.01 -10.44 7.15
N TYR A 30 1.42 -10.36 5.87
CA TYR A 30 2.76 -10.73 5.44
C TYR A 30 3.53 -9.53 4.88
N ASP A 31 4.67 -9.25 5.50
CA ASP A 31 5.52 -8.11 5.25
C ASP A 31 6.98 -8.54 5.12
N LEU A 32 7.67 -7.98 4.13
CA LEU A 32 9.11 -8.16 3.94
C LEU A 32 9.82 -6.81 4.05
N CYS A 33 11.01 -6.83 4.64
CA CYS A 33 11.96 -5.73 4.48
C CYS A 33 12.58 -5.79 3.07
N ALA A 34 13.18 -4.69 2.62
CA ALA A 34 13.78 -4.59 1.29
C ALA A 34 14.77 -5.73 0.98
N THR A 35 15.64 -6.09 1.93
CA THR A 35 16.62 -7.17 1.75
C THR A 35 15.94 -8.51 1.46
N CYS A 36 14.96 -8.91 2.27
CA CYS A 36 14.28 -10.20 2.06
C CYS A 36 13.44 -10.22 0.79
N TYR A 37 12.88 -9.08 0.38
CA TYR A 37 12.19 -8.97 -0.90
C TYR A 37 13.16 -9.13 -2.08
N GLU A 38 14.31 -8.45 -2.06
CA GLU A 38 15.34 -8.51 -3.10
C GLU A 38 16.02 -9.88 -3.21
N GLU A 39 16.21 -10.57 -2.09
CA GLU A 39 16.74 -11.93 -2.03
C GLU A 39 15.71 -13.00 -2.45
N GLY A 40 14.45 -12.61 -2.70
CA GLY A 40 13.40 -13.53 -3.11
C GLY A 40 12.98 -14.49 -2.00
N ALA A 41 12.84 -13.99 -0.77
CA ALA A 41 12.43 -14.82 0.36
C ALA A 41 11.07 -15.49 0.11
N THR A 42 11.00 -16.80 0.40
CA THR A 42 9.79 -17.61 0.29
C THR A 42 9.49 -18.28 1.62
N THR A 43 8.21 -18.55 1.89
CA THR A 43 7.75 -19.29 3.07
C THR A 43 6.63 -20.25 2.67
N THR A 44 6.09 -21.01 3.63
CA THR A 44 4.96 -21.93 3.36
C THR A 44 3.71 -21.22 2.84
N ARG A 45 3.52 -19.93 3.17
CA ARG A 45 2.35 -19.14 2.76
C ARG A 45 2.65 -18.11 1.67
N HIS A 46 3.92 -17.86 1.36
CA HIS A 46 4.34 -16.79 0.46
C HIS A 46 5.33 -17.27 -0.60
N SER A 47 5.06 -16.91 -1.85
CA SER A 47 5.99 -17.09 -2.97
C SER A 47 6.38 -15.73 -3.57
N THR A 48 7.52 -15.67 -4.25
CA THR A 48 7.96 -14.48 -5.01
C THR A 48 7.02 -14.13 -6.16
N ASP A 49 6.10 -15.04 -6.50
CA ASP A 49 5.04 -14.82 -7.46
C ASP A 49 3.81 -14.11 -6.88
N HIS A 50 3.80 -13.72 -5.60
CA HIS A 50 2.70 -12.91 -5.10
C HIS A 50 2.93 -11.42 -5.41
N PRO A 51 1.90 -10.67 -5.83
CA PRO A 51 1.99 -9.21 -5.93
C PRO A 51 2.32 -8.58 -4.59
N MET A 52 3.23 -7.60 -4.62
CA MET A 52 3.68 -6.88 -3.44
C MET A 52 3.45 -5.38 -3.61
N GLN A 53 2.98 -4.72 -2.56
CA GLN A 53 2.93 -3.25 -2.47
C GLN A 53 4.18 -2.75 -1.75
N CYS A 54 4.92 -1.85 -2.41
CA CYS A 54 6.00 -1.10 -1.78
C CYS A 54 5.41 0.05 -0.94
N ILE A 55 5.80 0.14 0.32
CA ILE A 55 5.37 1.16 1.27
C ILE A 55 6.63 1.87 1.78
N LEU A 56 6.67 3.18 1.61
CA LEU A 56 7.78 4.02 2.06
C LEU A 56 7.52 4.54 3.48
N THR A 57 8.58 4.84 4.22
CA THR A 57 8.45 5.66 5.42
C THR A 57 8.17 7.11 5.02
N GLN A 58 7.57 7.89 5.92
CA GLN A 58 7.34 9.32 5.70
C GLN A 58 8.65 10.06 5.37
N SER A 59 9.74 9.75 6.08
CA SER A 59 11.03 10.38 5.84
C SER A 59 11.63 10.00 4.48
N ASP A 60 11.46 8.76 4.04
CA ASP A 60 11.92 8.33 2.70
C ASP A 60 11.07 8.98 1.60
N PHE A 61 9.77 9.07 1.80
CA PHE A 61 8.87 9.76 0.88
C PHE A 61 9.26 11.24 0.72
N GLU A 62 9.50 11.95 1.84
CA GLU A 62 9.97 13.34 1.82
C GLU A 62 11.32 13.50 1.12
N LEU A 63 12.26 12.56 1.32
CA LEU A 63 13.56 12.60 0.66
C LEU A 63 13.47 12.43 -0.86
N TYR A 64 12.59 11.54 -1.34
CA TYR A 64 12.46 11.28 -2.77
C TYR A 64 11.56 12.27 -3.50
N TYR A 65 10.54 12.82 -2.81
CA TYR A 65 9.47 13.59 -3.46
C TYR A 65 9.22 14.97 -2.84
N GLY A 66 9.72 15.27 -1.64
CA GLY A 66 9.42 16.51 -0.90
C GLY A 66 10.07 17.78 -1.45
N GLY A 67 10.88 17.69 -2.51
CA GLY A 67 11.47 18.84 -3.20
C GLY A 67 10.62 19.39 -4.36
N GLU A 68 9.57 18.68 -4.76
CA GLU A 68 8.67 19.12 -5.83
C GLU A 68 7.32 19.57 -5.27
N VAL A 69 6.64 20.48 -5.96
CA VAL A 69 5.24 20.83 -5.65
C VAL A 69 4.38 19.64 -6.07
N LEU A 70 4.35 18.62 -5.22
CA LEU A 70 3.45 17.49 -5.42
C LEU A 70 2.03 18.02 -5.27
N PRO A 71 1.10 17.66 -6.16
CA PRO A 71 -0.31 17.80 -5.86
C PRO A 71 -0.62 17.11 -4.53
N ALA A 72 -1.71 17.50 -3.85
CA ALA A 72 -2.13 16.89 -2.58
C ALA A 72 -2.30 15.36 -2.67
N ASP A 73 -2.39 14.85 -3.90
CA ASP A 73 -2.31 13.44 -4.25
C ASP A 73 -0.84 12.99 -4.22
N GLN A 74 -0.44 12.30 -3.13
CA GLN A 74 0.89 11.71 -3.01
C GLN A 74 1.18 10.85 -4.26
N PRO A 75 2.42 10.78 -4.81
CA PRO A 75 2.78 9.87 -5.90
C PRO A 75 2.64 8.42 -5.43
N GLN A 76 1.40 7.93 -5.41
CA GLN A 76 1.03 6.61 -4.97
C GLN A 76 1.13 5.69 -6.18
N SER A 77 2.22 4.93 -6.22
CA SER A 77 2.42 3.86 -7.20
C SER A 77 1.87 2.57 -6.63
N PHE A 78 0.59 2.29 -6.89
CA PHE A 78 -0.04 1.06 -6.45
C PHE A 78 0.26 -0.12 -7.38
N THR A 79 0.32 -1.30 -6.77
CA THR A 79 0.43 -2.58 -7.45
C THR A 79 -0.95 -3.24 -7.53
N CYS A 80 -1.36 -3.66 -8.73
CA CYS A 80 -2.56 -4.47 -8.91
C CYS A 80 -2.38 -5.85 -8.23
N PRO A 81 -3.27 -6.24 -7.31
CA PRO A 81 -3.16 -7.51 -6.60
C PRO A 81 -3.51 -8.73 -7.47
N TYR A 82 -4.07 -8.54 -8.67
CA TYR A 82 -4.42 -9.64 -9.57
C TYR A 82 -3.32 -9.94 -10.61
N CYS A 83 -2.71 -8.90 -11.19
CA CYS A 83 -1.75 -9.06 -12.30
C CYS A 83 -0.35 -8.50 -12.02
N LYS A 84 -0.09 -7.99 -10.81
CA LYS A 84 1.19 -7.38 -10.40
C LYS A 84 1.58 -6.10 -11.16
N ARG A 85 0.69 -5.54 -11.99
CA ARG A 85 0.96 -4.27 -12.69
C ARG A 85 1.18 -3.15 -11.67
N MET A 86 2.31 -2.45 -11.78
CA MET A 86 2.71 -1.37 -10.86
C MET A 86 2.51 0.00 -11.49
N GLY A 87 2.58 1.05 -10.67
CA GLY A 87 2.58 2.45 -11.11
C GLY A 87 1.18 2.99 -11.41
N LEU A 88 0.16 2.44 -10.76
CA LEU A 88 -1.22 2.89 -10.90
C LEU A 88 -1.55 3.88 -9.77
N SER A 89 -2.18 5.01 -10.11
CA SER A 89 -2.88 5.84 -9.11
C SER A 89 -4.11 5.11 -8.56
N ASP A 90 -4.75 5.66 -7.53
CA ASP A 90 -6.04 5.18 -7.01
C ASP A 90 -7.09 4.95 -8.12
N SER A 91 -7.24 5.96 -8.98
CA SER A 91 -8.17 6.07 -10.09
C SER A 91 -7.80 5.15 -11.23
N ALA A 92 -6.52 5.11 -11.60
CA ALA A 92 -6.03 4.20 -12.63
C ALA A 92 -6.12 2.73 -12.18
N LEU A 93 -5.95 2.45 -10.88
CA LEU A 93 -6.11 1.11 -10.32
C LEU A 93 -7.57 0.66 -10.39
N LEU A 94 -8.52 1.53 -10.00
CA LEU A 94 -9.95 1.24 -10.12
C LEU A 94 -10.35 0.98 -11.58
N GLU A 95 -9.93 1.84 -12.51
CA GLU A 95 -10.21 1.67 -13.94
C GLU A 95 -9.64 0.37 -14.48
N HIS A 96 -8.36 0.08 -14.18
CA HIS A 96 -7.69 -1.15 -14.59
C HIS A 96 -8.39 -2.41 -14.05
N VAL A 97 -8.70 -2.43 -12.76
CA VAL A 97 -9.36 -3.60 -12.14
C VAL A 97 -10.76 -3.80 -12.72
N SER A 98 -11.52 -2.72 -12.89
CA SER A 98 -12.89 -2.79 -13.42
C SER A 98 -12.93 -3.21 -14.90
N ALA A 99 -11.89 -2.89 -15.67
CA ALA A 99 -11.81 -3.23 -17.09
C ALA A 99 -11.24 -4.63 -17.36
N GLU A 100 -10.21 -5.04 -16.59
CA GLU A 100 -9.42 -6.24 -16.89
C GLU A 100 -9.74 -7.42 -15.95
N HIS A 101 -10.44 -7.21 -14.83
CA HIS A 101 -10.64 -8.21 -13.77
C HIS A 101 -12.09 -8.25 -13.24
N THR A 102 -13.07 -8.43 -14.12
CA THR A 102 -14.51 -8.31 -13.81
C THR A 102 -15.14 -9.48 -13.04
N ASP A 103 -14.49 -10.65 -12.97
CA ASP A 103 -15.04 -11.86 -12.34
C ASP A 103 -13.95 -12.61 -11.53
N THR A 104 -13.07 -11.85 -10.88
CA THR A 104 -11.98 -12.43 -10.10
C THR A 104 -12.43 -12.62 -8.65
N GLY A 105 -12.97 -13.80 -8.32
CA GLY A 105 -13.36 -14.17 -6.94
C GLY A 105 -12.18 -14.45 -5.99
N LEU A 106 -11.00 -13.89 -6.26
CA LEU A 106 -9.81 -14.06 -5.42
C LEU A 106 -9.81 -12.99 -4.32
N GLU A 107 -9.68 -13.44 -3.08
CA GLU A 107 -9.47 -12.56 -1.93
C GLU A 107 -8.08 -11.92 -2.00
N VAL A 108 -8.06 -10.59 -1.90
CA VAL A 108 -6.83 -9.79 -1.98
C VAL A 108 -6.77 -8.74 -0.89
N VAL A 109 -5.57 -8.39 -0.47
CA VAL A 109 -5.33 -7.24 0.41
C VAL A 109 -5.36 -5.97 -0.43
N CYS A 110 -6.09 -4.96 0.04
CA CYS A 110 -6.16 -3.68 -0.65
C CYS A 110 -4.81 -2.91 -0.54
N PRO A 111 -4.11 -2.63 -1.65
CA PRO A 111 -2.83 -1.89 -1.64
C PRO A 111 -2.99 -0.44 -1.17
N VAL A 112 -4.18 0.15 -1.37
CA VAL A 112 -4.48 1.52 -0.94
C VAL A 112 -4.61 1.58 0.58
N CYS A 113 -5.44 0.71 1.18
CA CYS A 113 -5.57 0.60 2.64
C CYS A 113 -4.23 0.27 3.32
N ALA A 114 -3.41 -0.56 2.69
CA ALA A 114 -2.08 -0.92 3.17
C ALA A 114 -1.09 0.25 3.24
N ALA A 115 -1.18 1.19 2.29
CA ALA A 115 -0.22 2.28 2.17
C ALA A 115 -0.67 3.58 2.88
N LEU A 116 -1.98 3.79 3.07
CA LEU A 116 -2.49 5.03 3.64
C LEU A 116 -2.20 5.16 5.15
N PRO A 117 -1.75 6.34 5.62
CA PRO A 117 -1.70 6.65 7.05
C PRO A 117 -3.10 6.53 7.68
N GLY A 118 -3.25 5.62 8.65
CA GLY A 118 -4.54 5.36 9.31
C GLY A 118 -5.48 4.41 8.56
N GLY A 119 -5.07 3.87 7.41
CA GLY A 119 -5.76 2.77 6.75
C GLY A 119 -5.62 1.45 7.53
N GLU A 120 -6.50 0.48 7.25
CA GLU A 120 -6.39 -0.87 7.79
C GLU A 120 -5.43 -1.70 6.92
N PRO A 121 -4.21 -2.02 7.39
CA PRO A 121 -3.18 -2.51 6.47
C PRO A 121 -3.46 -3.89 5.90
N ASN A 122 -4.22 -4.70 6.64
CA ASN A 122 -4.56 -6.08 6.32
C ASN A 122 -5.99 -6.23 5.80
N PHE A 123 -6.63 -5.15 5.33
CA PHE A 123 -7.98 -5.22 4.81
C PHE A 123 -8.05 -6.15 3.59
N VAL A 124 -8.76 -7.27 3.73
CA VAL A 124 -9.00 -8.28 2.69
C VAL A 124 -10.39 -8.09 2.11
N THR A 125 -10.50 -8.21 0.79
CA THR A 125 -11.78 -8.16 0.07
C THR A 125 -11.78 -9.15 -1.09
N ASP A 126 -12.94 -9.75 -1.34
CA ASP A 126 -13.24 -10.59 -2.50
C ASP A 126 -13.79 -9.77 -3.69
N ASP A 127 -14.41 -8.61 -3.41
CA ASP A 127 -14.89 -7.65 -4.42
C ASP A 127 -14.06 -6.37 -4.41
N PHE A 128 -12.85 -6.46 -4.97
CA PHE A 128 -11.85 -5.38 -4.92
C PHE A 128 -12.28 -4.14 -5.70
N ALA A 129 -12.88 -4.31 -6.89
CA ALA A 129 -13.36 -3.20 -7.72
C ALA A 129 -14.43 -2.37 -6.98
N ARG A 130 -15.41 -3.02 -6.38
CA ARG A 130 -16.44 -2.34 -5.59
C ARG A 130 -15.84 -1.67 -4.37
N HIS A 131 -14.93 -2.33 -3.65
CA HIS A 131 -14.25 -1.72 -2.49
C HIS A 131 -13.56 -0.41 -2.87
N LEU A 132 -12.75 -0.41 -3.94
CA LEU A 132 -12.10 0.80 -4.45
C LEU A 132 -13.10 1.90 -4.78
N SER A 133 -14.22 1.55 -5.43
CA SER A 133 -15.25 2.51 -5.83
C SER A 133 -16.00 3.19 -4.67
N LEU A 134 -16.06 2.55 -3.50
CA LEU A 134 -16.80 3.05 -2.34
C LEU A 134 -15.89 3.77 -1.34
N GLU A 135 -14.72 3.19 -1.05
CA GLU A 135 -13.85 3.68 0.02
C GLU A 135 -12.75 4.64 -0.46
N HIS A 136 -12.40 4.57 -1.74
CA HIS A 136 -11.25 5.29 -2.32
C HIS A 136 -11.64 6.17 -3.52
N ARG A 137 -12.94 6.46 -3.72
CA ARG A 137 -13.38 7.36 -4.79
C ARG A 137 -12.86 8.78 -4.55
N SER A 138 -12.01 9.23 -5.47
CA SER A 138 -11.14 10.40 -5.38
C SER A 138 -11.79 11.64 -4.74
N GLY A 139 -11.18 12.11 -3.64
CA GLY A 139 -11.24 13.51 -3.18
C GLY A 139 -11.98 13.83 -1.87
N SER A 140 -12.62 12.89 -1.16
CA SER A 140 -13.50 13.26 -0.02
C SER A 140 -12.90 13.20 1.38
N ARG A 141 -11.79 12.48 1.61
CA ARG A 141 -11.21 12.36 2.97
C ARG A 141 -10.06 13.34 3.26
N ASP A 142 -9.45 13.93 2.24
CA ASP A 142 -8.29 14.82 2.45
C ASP A 142 -8.65 16.19 3.02
N LEU A 143 -9.89 16.67 2.82
CA LEU A 143 -10.28 17.97 3.37
C LEU A 143 -10.53 17.95 4.88
N ILE A 144 -10.88 16.81 5.48
CA ILE A 144 -11.19 16.74 6.91
C ILE A 144 -9.93 16.45 7.73
N SER A 145 -9.02 15.61 7.23
CA SER A 145 -7.78 15.24 7.93
C SER A 145 -6.75 16.38 7.96
N PHE A 146 -6.71 17.22 6.91
CA PHE A 146 -5.86 18.42 6.89
C PHE A 146 -6.32 19.49 7.88
N LEU A 147 -7.65 19.63 8.07
CA LEU A 147 -8.22 20.60 9.02
C LEU A 147 -8.00 20.18 10.48
N ILE A 148 -8.04 18.89 10.80
CA ILE A 148 -7.81 18.40 12.17
C ILE A 148 -6.33 18.55 12.58
N SER A 149 -5.40 18.37 11.63
CA SER A 149 -3.96 18.55 11.88
C SER A 149 -3.56 20.02 12.11
N PHE A 150 -4.24 20.98 11.47
CA PHE A 150 -4.00 22.42 11.68
C PHE A 150 -4.68 22.97 12.94
N SER A 151 -5.77 22.35 13.40
CA SER A 151 -6.52 22.79 14.59
C SER A 151 -5.82 22.46 15.91
N SER A 152 -4.74 21.66 15.89
CA SER A 152 -4.01 21.23 17.08
C SER A 152 -2.72 22.05 17.33
N ILE A 153 -2.48 23.11 16.53
CA ILE A 153 -1.32 24.01 16.66
C ILE A 153 -1.79 25.48 16.83
N ASN A 154 -2.92 25.71 17.50
CA ASN A 154 -3.27 27.06 17.97
C ASN A 154 -3.83 27.01 19.39
#